data_AF-A0A2M8IY52-F1
#
_entry.id   AF-A0A2M8IY52-F1
#
_cell.length_a   1.000
_cell.length_b   1.000
_cell.length_c   1.000
_cell.angle_alpha   90.00
_cell.angle_beta   90.00
_cell.angle_gamma   90.00
#
_symmetry.space_group_name_H-M   'P 1'
#
loop_
_entity.id
_entity.type
_entity.pdbx_description
1 polymer ?
#
loop_
_entity_poly.entity_id
_entity_poly.type
_entity_poly.pdbx_seq_one_letter_code
_entity_poly.pdbx_strand_id
1 'polypeptide(L)' 'ALAREIAGSEGLTLVVGGTDGTDGPTDAAGAVVDGSTWGPGADAALKRADSGSYLAENSALLVTGPTGTNVMDLLIALRA' A
#
# COMPACT_ATOMS: atom_id res chain seq x y z
N ALA A 1 1.05 -1.23 -7.64
CA ALA A 1 2.01 -0.91 -8.72
C ALA A 1 3.44 -0.86 -8.20
N LEU A 2 3.78 -0.05 -7.18
CA LEU A 2 5.14 0.02 -6.62
C LEU A 2 5.71 -1.35 -6.21
N ALA A 3 4.91 -2.20 -5.57
CA ALA A 3 5.30 -3.57 -5.23
C ALA A 3 5.84 -4.37 -6.44
N ARG A 4 5.34 -4.13 -7.65
CA ARG A 4 5.84 -4.76 -8.89
C ARG A 4 7.27 -4.31 -9.20
N GLU A 5 7.54 -3.02 -9.06
CA GLU A 5 8.82 -2.41 -9.41
C GLU A 5 9.92 -2.79 -8.42
N ILE A 6 9.56 -3.08 -7.17
CA ILE A 6 10.51 -3.52 -6.13
C ILE A 6 10.51 -5.04 -5.92
N ALA A 7 9.79 -5.81 -6.74
CA ALA A 7 9.67 -7.26 -6.58
C ALA A 7 11.06 -7.94 -6.54
N GLY A 8 11.28 -8.77 -5.53
CA GLY A 8 12.56 -9.44 -5.27
C GLY A 8 13.66 -8.56 -4.67
N SER A 9 13.39 -7.27 -4.39
CA SER A 9 14.35 -6.40 -3.70
C SER A 9 14.32 -6.65 -2.20
N GLU A 10 15.36 -7.29 -1.68
CA GLU A 10 15.55 -7.47 -0.24
C GLU A 10 15.94 -6.15 0.45
N GLY A 11 15.49 -5.97 1.69
CA GLY A 11 15.83 -4.81 2.52
C GLY A 11 15.14 -3.50 2.12
N LEU A 12 14.18 -3.50 1.19
CA LEU A 12 13.44 -2.32 0.76
C LEU A 12 11.96 -2.40 1.18
N THR A 13 11.50 -1.41 1.94
CA THR A 13 10.10 -1.25 2.34
C THR A 13 9.59 0.12 1.93
N LEU A 14 8.38 0.16 1.38
CA LEU A 14 7.68 1.37 1.01
C LEU A 14 6.41 1.51 1.85
N VAL A 15 6.15 2.73 2.32
CA VAL A 15 4.87 3.11 2.92
C VAL A 15 4.26 4.18 2.02
N VAL A 16 2.99 4.00 1.65
CA VAL A 16 2.20 5.01 0.95
C VAL A 16 0.88 5.18 1.70
N GLY A 17 0.49 6.41 2.00
CA GLY A 17 -0.83 6.63 2.59
C GLY A 17 -1.26 8.09 2.67
N GLY A 18 -2.58 8.26 2.69
CA GLY A 18 -3.27 9.52 2.90
C GLY A 18 -3.15 9.96 4.35
N THR A 19 -2.81 11.23 4.56
CA THR A 19 -2.62 11.78 5.91
C THR A 19 -3.91 11.97 6.68
N ASP A 20 -5.08 11.88 6.03
CA ASP A 20 -6.40 11.85 6.68
C ASP A 20 -6.77 10.49 7.28
N GLY A 21 -5.96 9.46 7.01
CA GLY A 21 -6.17 8.12 7.51
C GLY A 21 -7.10 7.28 6.64
N THR A 22 -7.43 7.75 5.44
CA THR A 22 -8.29 7.06 4.47
C THR A 22 -7.67 7.04 3.07
N ASP A 23 -7.88 5.95 2.34
CA ASP A 23 -7.51 5.77 0.94
C ASP A 23 -8.74 5.23 0.19
N GLY A 24 -9.34 6.11 -0.64
CA GLY A 24 -10.63 5.84 -1.27
C GLY A 24 -11.76 5.59 -0.25
N PRO A 25 -12.82 4.87 -0.64
CA PRO A 25 -13.93 4.54 0.24
C PRO A 25 -13.61 3.32 1.13
N THR A 26 -12.50 3.37 1.89
CA THR A 26 -12.02 2.26 2.72
C THR A 26 -11.59 2.72 4.12
N ASP A 27 -11.39 1.77 5.04
CA ASP A 27 -10.84 2.02 6.39
C ASP A 27 -9.30 2.03 6.43
N ALA A 28 -8.63 1.77 5.29
CA ALA A 28 -7.18 1.83 5.19
C ALA A 28 -6.76 3.26 4.85
N ALA A 29 -5.62 3.69 5.40
CA ALA A 29 -4.95 4.92 5.01
C ALA A 29 -4.07 4.73 3.76
N GLY A 30 -3.79 3.48 3.38
CA GLY A 30 -2.95 3.12 2.24
C GLY A 30 -2.31 1.76 2.44
N ALA A 31 -1.02 1.62 2.16
CA ALA A 31 -0.31 0.34 2.17
C ALA A 31 1.15 0.42 2.64
N VAL A 32 1.62 -0.68 3.24
CA VAL A 32 3.04 -0.97 3.48
C VAL A 32 3.42 -2.15 2.60
N VAL A 33 4.37 -1.97 1.69
CA VAL A 33 4.77 -3.00 0.72
C VAL A 33 6.28 -3.18 0.69
N ASP A 34 6.73 -4.40 0.40
CA ASP A 34 8.13 -4.77 0.25
C ASP A 34 8.35 -5.62 -1.02
N GLY A 35 9.58 -6.09 -1.22
CA GLY A 35 9.94 -6.92 -2.37
C GLY A 35 9.22 -8.27 -2.47
N SER A 36 8.52 -8.71 -1.42
CA SER A 36 7.72 -9.94 -1.40
C SER A 36 6.23 -9.71 -1.71
N THR A 37 5.77 -8.46 -1.68
CA THR A 37 4.34 -8.13 -1.73
C THR A 37 3.71 -8.34 -3.11
N TRP A 38 4.49 -8.35 -4.19
CA TRP A 38 3.95 -8.58 -5.55
C TRP A 38 3.91 -10.06 -5.91
N GLY A 39 2.73 -10.56 -6.26
CA GLY A 39 2.52 -11.97 -6.56
C GLY A 39 1.28 -12.24 -7.41
N PRO A 40 0.83 -13.51 -7.45
CA PRO A 40 -0.36 -13.91 -8.19
C PRO A 40 -1.58 -13.06 -7.82
N GLY A 41 -2.35 -12.62 -8.82
CA GLY A 41 -3.54 -11.80 -8.62
C GLY A 41 -3.30 -10.29 -8.55
N ALA A 42 -2.07 -9.83 -8.29
CA ALA A 42 -1.76 -8.40 -8.14
C ALA A 42 -2.07 -7.58 -9.41
N ASP A 43 -1.67 -8.08 -10.58
CA ASP A 43 -1.93 -7.42 -11.86
C ASP A 43 -3.43 -7.36 -12.19
N ALA A 44 -4.16 -8.42 -11.87
CA ALA A 44 -5.61 -8.48 -12.08
C ALA A 44 -6.35 -7.52 -11.15
N ALA A 45 -5.96 -7.46 -9.88
CA ALA A 45 -6.48 -6.50 -8.90
C ALA A 45 -6.23 -5.06 -9.35
N LEU A 46 -5.00 -4.75 -9.80
CA LEU A 46 -4.65 -3.41 -10.29
C LEU A 46 -5.48 -3.00 -11.51
N LYS A 47 -5.67 -3.90 -12.48
CA LYS A 47 -6.49 -3.64 -13.68
C LYS A 47 -7.97 -3.41 -13.36
N ARG A 48 -8.46 -3.97 -12.25
CA ARG A 48 -9.85 -3.79 -11.79
C ARG A 48 -10.03 -2.63 -10.80
N ALA A 49 -8.97 -1.87 -10.51
CA ALA A 49 -8.97 -0.87 -9.44
C ALA A 49 -9.38 -1.43 -8.07
N ASP A 50 -8.95 -2.67 -7.79
CA ASP A 50 -9.29 -3.46 -6.61
C ASP A 50 -8.02 -3.80 -5.80
N SER A 51 -7.11 -2.83 -5.66
CA SER A 51 -5.86 -3.02 -4.92
C SER A 51 -6.09 -3.30 -3.44
N GLY A 52 -7.15 -2.74 -2.85
CA GLY A 52 -7.48 -2.92 -1.43
C GLY A 52 -7.66 -4.40 -1.05
N SER A 53 -8.44 -5.16 -1.83
CA SER A 53 -8.67 -6.59 -1.59
C SER A 53 -7.37 -7.40 -1.65
N TYR A 54 -6.55 -7.17 -2.68
CA TYR A 54 -5.25 -7.83 -2.82
C TYR A 54 -4.32 -7.51 -1.65
N LEU A 55 -4.24 -6.23 -1.25
CA LEU A 55 -3.39 -5.80 -0.15
C LEU A 55 -3.87 -6.35 1.19
N ALA A 56 -5.18 -6.49 1.40
CA ALA A 56 -5.75 -7.14 2.58
C ALA A 56 -5.34 -8.62 2.66
N GLU A 57 -5.47 -9.36 1.56
CA GLU A 57 -5.07 -10.77 1.46
C GLU A 57 -3.58 -10.98 1.76
N ASN A 58 -2.74 -9.98 1.45
CA ASN A 58 -1.30 -10.00 1.67
C ASN A 58 -0.87 -9.30 2.97
N SER A 59 -1.81 -8.94 3.86
CA SER A 59 -1.52 -8.21 5.12
C SER A 59 -0.69 -6.93 4.92
N ALA A 60 -0.91 -6.23 3.81
CA ALA A 60 -0.13 -5.07 3.38
C ALA A 60 -0.88 -3.73 3.54
N LEU A 61 -2.09 -3.73 4.12
CA LEU A 61 -2.83 -2.50 4.38
C LEU A 61 -2.22 -1.71 5.53
N LEU A 62 -2.13 -0.39 5.36
CA LEU A 62 -1.84 0.55 6.43
C LEU A 62 -3.18 1.04 7.01
N VAL A 63 -3.46 0.72 8.27
CA VAL A 63 -4.67 1.17 8.97
C VAL A 63 -4.26 2.05 10.14
N THR A 64 -4.58 3.34 10.06
CA THR A 64 -4.32 4.32 11.13
C THR A 64 -5.59 4.73 11.88
N GLY A 65 -6.76 4.56 11.23
CA GLY A 65 -7.98 5.27 11.59
C GLY A 65 -7.94 6.76 11.19
N PRO A 66 -9.06 7.48 11.38
CA PRO A 66 -9.15 8.90 11.01
C PRO A 66 -8.19 9.74 11.85
N THR A 67 -7.35 10.52 11.18
CA THR A 67 -6.31 11.32 11.86
C THR A 67 -6.82 12.71 12.28
N GLY A 68 -7.91 13.19 11.66
CA GLY A 68 -8.49 14.50 11.92
C GLY A 68 -7.79 15.68 11.22
N THR A 69 -6.88 15.41 10.27
CA THR A 69 -6.23 16.43 9.43
C THR A 69 -6.10 15.91 8.00
N ASN A 70 -5.82 16.77 7.01
CA ASN A 70 -5.49 16.33 5.66
C ASN A 70 -4.48 17.28 5.02
N VAL A 71 -3.29 16.75 4.72
CA VAL A 71 -2.21 17.42 3.98
C VAL A 71 -1.77 16.61 2.76
N MET A 72 -2.71 15.90 2.13
CA MET A 72 -2.51 14.96 1.01
C MET A 72 -1.76 13.69 1.42
N ASP A 73 -1.04 13.08 0.47
CA ASP A 73 -0.42 11.77 0.63
C ASP A 73 1.06 11.85 0.96
N LEU A 74 1.57 10.82 1.62
CA LEU A 74 2.99 10.61 1.87
C LEU A 74 3.46 9.30 1.25
N LEU A 75 4.69 9.31 0.73
CA LEU A 75 5.44 8.12 0.35
C LEU A 75 6.78 8.13 1.07
N ILE A 76 7.09 7.05 1.78
CA ILE A 76 8.36 6.83 2.47
C ILE A 76 8.98 5.56 1.90
N ALA A 77 10.27 5.64 1.55
CA ALA A 77 11.07 4.48 1.19
C ALA A 77 12.17 4.28 2.24
N LEU A 78 12.22 3.08 2.83
CA LEU A 78 13.24 2.68 3.80
C LEU A 78 14.08 1.56 3.19
N ARG A 79 15.41 1.73 3.21
CA ARG A 79 16.36 0.68 2.84
C ARG A 79 17.22 0.32 4.06
N ALA A 80 17.24 -0.95 4.43
CA ALA A 80 18.00 -1.51 5.55
C ALA A 80 19.05 -2.52 5.07
#